data_AF-A0A3D3PMK0-F1
#
_entry.id   AF-A0A3D3PMK0-F1
#
_cell.length_a   1.000
_cell.length_b   1.000
_cell.length_c   1.000
_cell.angle_alpha   90.00
_cell.angle_beta   90.00
_cell.angle_gamma   90.00
#
_symmetry.space_group_name_H-M   'P 1'
#
loop_
_entity.id
_entity.type
_entity.pdbx_description
1 polymer ?
#
loop_
_entity_poly.entity_id
_entity_poly.type
_entity_poly.pdbx_seq_one_letter_code
_entity_poly.pdbx_strand_id
1 'polypeptide(L)'
;HEMEIYLGILIGAVTFSGSVIAFLKLSARIGGKPVMLPGRHWMNLTGLLVVIYFGARFLHAETVADGMMPLIVMTVIALLFGIHMVMAIGGADMPVVVSMLN
;
A
#
# COMPACT_ATOMS: atom_id res chain seq x y z
N HIS A 1 -11.80 -18.35 0.56
CA HIS A 1 -12.70 -17.18 0.61
C HIS A 1 -12.10 -16.01 1.40
N GLU A 2 -11.84 -16.15 2.71
CA GLU A 2 -11.28 -15.04 3.51
C GLU A 2 -9.91 -14.57 3.04
N MET A 3 -9.03 -15.51 2.65
CA MET A 3 -7.72 -15.18 2.08
C MET A 3 -7.81 -14.41 0.76
N GLU A 4 -8.81 -14.70 -0.09
CA GLU A 4 -9.01 -14.01 -1.37
C GLU A 4 -9.47 -12.58 -1.14
N ILE A 5 -10.38 -12.36 -0.19
CA ILE A 5 -10.85 -11.03 0.23
C ILE A 5 -9.66 -10.23 0.77
N TYR A 6 -8.86 -10.83 1.64
CA TYR A 6 -7.70 -10.18 2.24
C TYR A 6 -6.68 -9.72 1.18
N LEU A 7 -6.31 -10.61 0.25
CA LEU A 7 -5.37 -10.30 -0.83
C LEU A 7 -5.95 -9.28 -1.82
N GLY A 8 -7.24 -9.38 -2.16
CA GLY A 8 -7.91 -8.43 -3.04
C GLY A 8 -7.91 -7.01 -2.48
N ILE A 9 -8.20 -6.86 -1.19
CA ILE A 9 -8.17 -5.56 -0.50
C ILE A 9 -6.74 -5.02 -0.41
N LEU A 10 -5.77 -5.87 -0.06
CA LEU A 10 -4.37 -5.48 0.04
C LEU A 10 -3.85 -4.92 -1.30
N ILE A 11 -4.01 -5.68 -2.38
CA ILE A 11 -3.55 -5.29 -3.72
C ILE A 11 -4.31 -4.04 -4.17
N GLY A 12 -5.64 -4.04 -4.02
CA GLY A 12 -6.48 -2.90 -4.40
C GLY A 12 -6.11 -1.60 -3.67
N ALA A 13 -5.86 -1.66 -2.36
CA ALA A 13 -5.50 -0.50 -1.55
C ALA A 13 -4.12 0.06 -1.92
N VAL A 14 -3.11 -0.80 -2.11
CA VAL A 14 -1.77 -0.38 -2.55
C VAL A 14 -1.84 0.27 -3.93
N THR A 15 -2.54 -0.34 -4.87
CA THR A 15 -2.69 0.19 -6.22
C THR A 15 -3.47 1.50 -6.26
N PHE A 16 -4.58 1.59 -5.54
CA PHE A 16 -5.40 2.80 -5.47
C PHE A 16 -4.59 3.98 -4.91
N SER A 17 -3.94 3.79 -3.77
CA SER A 17 -3.13 4.83 -3.14
C SER A 17 -1.92 5.24 -3.98
N GLY A 18 -1.26 4.27 -4.61
CA GLY A 18 -0.16 4.53 -5.55
C GLY A 18 -0.59 5.39 -6.74
N SER A 19 -1.73 5.05 -7.35
CA SER A 19 -2.30 5.81 -8.48
C SER A 19 -2.68 7.24 -8.09
N VAL A 20 -3.23 7.46 -6.89
CA VAL A 20 -3.51 8.81 -6.38
C VAL A 20 -2.24 9.65 -6.28
N ILE A 21 -1.15 9.11 -5.74
CA ILE A 21 0.12 9.84 -5.65
C ILE A 21 0.73 10.08 -7.03
N ALA A 22 0.71 9.09 -7.92
CA ALA A 22 1.20 9.25 -9.29
C ALA A 22 0.46 10.39 -10.01
N PHE A 23 -0.87 10.43 -9.88
CA PHE A 23 -1.71 11.52 -10.40
C PHE A 23 -1.35 12.88 -9.78
N LEU A 24 -1.14 12.95 -8.47
CA LEU A 24 -0.77 14.18 -7.78
C LEU A 24 0.61 14.71 -8.21
N LYS A 25 1.55 13.83 -8.56
CA LYS A 25 2.87 14.21 -9.10
C LYS A 25 2.78 14.68 -10.55
N LEU A 26 1.96 14.02 -11.38
CA LEU A 26 1.72 14.44 -12.78
C LEU A 26 0.95 15.76 -12.88
N SER A 27 0.02 16.01 -11.96
CA SER A 27 -0.73 17.27 -11.86
C SER A 27 0.08 18.41 -11.24
N ALA A 28 1.38 18.21 -10.99
CA ALA A 28 2.31 19.16 -10.35
C ALA A 28 1.84 19.68 -8.97
N ARG A 29 0.87 19.00 -8.33
CA ARG A 29 0.40 19.30 -6.96
C ARG A 29 1.40 18.83 -5.92
N ILE A 30 2.11 17.73 -6.21
CA ILE A 30 3.24 17.21 -5.42
C ILE A 30 4.51 17.36 -6.25
N GLY A 31 5.62 17.73 -5.59
CA GLY A 31 6.91 17.89 -6.26
C GLY A 31 7.36 16.61 -6.98
N GLY A 32 7.83 16.75 -8.21
CA GLY A 32 8.35 15.64 -9.01
C GLY A 32 9.69 15.06 -8.51
N LYS A 33 10.31 15.66 -7.47
CA LYS A 33 11.55 15.14 -6.90
C LYS A 33 11.27 13.81 -6.17
N PRO A 34 12.09 12.77 -6.38
CA PRO A 34 11.97 11.54 -5.60
C PRO A 34 12.26 11.84 -4.13
N VAL A 35 11.32 11.52 -3.25
CA VAL A 35 11.49 11.68 -1.80
C VAL A 35 12.05 10.38 -1.27
N MET A 36 13.38 10.31 -1.15
CA MET A 36 14.05 9.16 -0.57
C MET A 36 13.97 9.24 0.96
N LEU A 37 13.04 8.49 1.55
CA LEU A 37 12.99 8.31 3.00
C LEU A 37 14.17 7.44 3.46
N PRO A 38 14.90 7.84 4.52
CA PRO A 38 15.95 7.02 5.08
C PRO A 38 15.35 5.72 5.62
N GLY A 39 15.90 4.57 5.21
CA GLY A 39 15.45 3.26 5.70
C GLY A 39 14.43 2.51 4.83
N ARG A 40 14.35 2.76 3.52
CA ARG A 40 13.43 2.06 2.58
C ARG A 40 13.34 0.54 2.77
N HIS A 41 14.48 -0.10 3.03
CA HIS A 41 14.55 -1.55 3.20
C HIS A 41 13.89 -2.00 4.50
N TRP A 42 14.07 -1.23 5.57
CA TRP A 42 13.39 -1.45 6.84
C TRP A 42 11.90 -1.20 6.70
N MET A 43 11.48 -0.15 6.01
CA MET A 43 10.05 0.13 5.78
C MET A 43 9.36 -0.97 4.96
N ASN A 44 10.02 -1.48 3.92
CA ASN A 44 9.51 -2.61 3.14
C ASN A 44 9.44 -3.89 3.96
N LEU A 45 10.47 -4.17 4.78
CA LEU A 45 10.48 -5.32 5.67
C LEU A 45 9.37 -5.22 6.72
N THR A 46 9.21 -4.05 7.36
CA THR A 46 8.14 -3.80 8.32
C THR A 46 6.78 -3.94 7.66
N GLY A 47 6.58 -3.39 6.46
CA GLY A 47 5.34 -3.53 5.70
C GLY A 47 4.99 -5.00 5.44
N LEU A 48 5.97 -5.79 5.00
CA LEU A 48 5.80 -7.22 4.76
C LEU A 48 5.41 -7.97 6.06
N LEU A 49 6.13 -7.72 7.15
CA LEU A 49 5.87 -8.37 8.44
C LEU A 49 4.48 -8.02 8.97
N VAL A 50 4.06 -6.77 8.84
CA VAL A 50 2.75 -6.30 9.28
C VAL A 50 1.63 -6.95 8.45
N VAL A 51 1.77 -7.03 7.13
CA VAL A 51 0.80 -7.71 6.26
C VAL A 51 0.68 -9.19 6.61
N ILE A 52 1.79 -9.87 6.90
CA ILE A 52 1.75 -11.28 7.30
C ILE A 52 1.07 -11.43 8.68
N TYR A 53 1.42 -10.58 9.64
CA TYR A 53 0.87 -10.61 10.99
C TYR A 53 -0.64 -10.37 11.01
N PHE A 54 -1.12 -9.30 10.37
CA PHE A 54 -2.55 -8.99 10.32
C PHE A 54 -3.33 -9.98 9.45
N GLY A 55 -2.70 -10.55 8.43
CA GLY A 55 -3.29 -11.63 7.62
C GLY A 55 -3.51 -12.88 8.46
N ALA A 56 -2.52 -13.28 9.26
CA ALA A 56 -2.68 -14.38 10.20
C ALA A 56 -3.78 -14.09 11.24
N ARG A 57 -3.86 -12.87 11.77
CA ARG A 57 -4.92 -12.49 12.73
C ARG A 57 -6.32 -12.51 12.11
N PHE A 58 -6.44 -12.10 10.84
CA PHE A 58 -7.69 -12.14 10.10
C PHE A 58 -8.16 -13.58 9.84
N LEU A 59 -7.26 -14.46 9.45
CA LEU A 59 -7.56 -15.88 9.18
C LEU A 59 -7.90 -16.71 10.43
N HIS A 60 -7.53 -16.24 11.62
CA HIS A 60 -7.88 -16.88 12.90
C HIS A 60 -9.06 -16.18 13.60
N ALA A 61 -9.73 -15.22 12.95
CA ALA A 61 -10.87 -14.54 13.54
C ALA A 61 -12.09 -15.48 13.53
N GLU A 62 -12.64 -15.78 14.70
CA GLU A 62 -13.83 -16.63 14.83
C GLU A 62 -15.13 -15.85 14.59
N THR A 63 -15.08 -14.52 14.67
CA THR A 63 -16.24 -13.63 14.47
C THR A 63 -15.94 -12.53 13.46
N VAL A 64 -16.99 -12.05 12.76
CA VAL A 64 -16.88 -10.92 11.82
C VAL A 64 -16.37 -9.65 12.52
N ALA A 65 -16.77 -9.42 13.77
CA ALA A 65 -16.31 -8.28 14.55
C ALA A 65 -14.79 -8.35 14.82
N ASP A 66 -14.27 -9.55 15.12
CA ASP A 66 -12.84 -9.77 15.35
C ASP A 66 -12.02 -9.68 14.06
N GLY A 67 -12.62 -10.01 12.90
CA GLY A 67 -11.98 -9.87 11.59
C GLY A 67 -11.98 -8.43 11.05
N MET A 68 -12.94 -7.60 11.46
CA MET A 68 -13.11 -6.24 10.93
C MET A 68 -11.97 -5.29 11.35
N MET A 69 -11.57 -5.31 12.62
CA MET A 69 -10.46 -4.50 13.13
C MET A 69 -9.13 -4.78 12.42
N PRO A 70 -8.64 -6.03 12.32
CA PRO A 70 -7.39 -6.33 11.62
C PRO A 70 -7.46 -5.99 10.13
N LEU A 71 -8.63 -6.13 9.49
CA LEU A 71 -8.82 -5.78 8.08
C LEU A 71 -8.77 -4.27 7.85
N ILE A 72 -9.38 -3.45 8.72
CA ILE A 72 -9.27 -1.98 8.66
C ILE A 72 -7.81 -1.54 8.88
N VAL A 73 -7.15 -2.05 9.92
CA VAL A 73 -5.76 -1.71 10.22
C VAL A 73 -4.85 -2.09 9.06
N MET A 74 -5.02 -3.28 8.49
CA MET A 74 -4.30 -3.71 7.29
C MET A 74 -4.54 -2.77 6.12
N THR A 75 -5.80 -2.39 5.85
CA THR A 75 -6.15 -1.51 4.74
C THR A 75 -5.48 -0.14 4.86
N VAL A 76 -5.50 0.46 6.05
CA VAL A 76 -4.81 1.74 6.31
C VAL A 76 -3.31 1.62 6.06
N ILE A 77 -2.70 0.52 6.50
CA ILE A 77 -1.26 0.29 6.30
C ILE A 77 -0.96 0.06 4.81
N ALA A 78 -1.80 -0.67 4.09
CA ALA A 78 -1.68 -0.89 2.66
C ALA A 78 -1.75 0.43 1.87
N LEU A 79 -2.65 1.34 2.25
CA LEU A 79 -2.73 2.69 1.67
C LEU A 79 -1.45 3.49 1.94
N LEU A 80 -0.96 3.50 3.18
CA LEU A 80 0.28 4.19 3.53
C LEU A 80 1.48 3.60 2.78
N PHE A 81 1.49 2.29 2.60
CA PHE A 81 2.55 1.58 1.88
C PHE A 81 2.55 1.93 0.38
N GLY A 82 1.39 1.97 -0.27
CA GLY A 82 1.28 2.40 -1.67
C GLY A 82 1.71 3.85 -1.87
N ILE A 83 1.34 4.75 -0.95
CA ILE A 83 1.84 6.13 -0.94
C ILE A 83 3.37 6.17 -0.83
N HIS A 84 3.92 5.45 0.14
CA HIS A 84 5.36 5.41 0.39
C HIS A 84 6.15 4.92 -0.82
N MET A 85 5.70 3.83 -1.44
CA MET A 85 6.35 3.22 -2.60
C MET A 85 6.39 4.18 -3.80
N VAL A 86 5.29 4.88 -4.11
CA VAL A 86 5.24 5.82 -5.25
C VAL A 86 5.95 7.14 -4.95
N MET A 87 5.96 7.60 -3.70
CA MET A 87 6.68 8.80 -3.29
C MET A 87 8.19 8.71 -3.54
N ALA A 88 8.77 7.50 -3.43
CA ALA A 88 10.18 7.24 -3.68
C ALA A 88 10.57 7.29 -5.17
N ILE A 89 9.60 7.25 -6.09
CA ILE A 89 9.84 7.22 -7.54
C ILE A 89 9.88 8.66 -8.09
N GLY A 90 10.79 8.95 -9.02
CA GLY A 90 10.91 10.28 -9.62
C GLY A 90 9.73 10.62 -10.54
N GLY A 91 9.40 11.91 -10.65
CA GLY A 91 8.32 12.40 -11.52
C GLY A 91 8.50 12.04 -13.00
N ALA A 92 9.74 11.95 -13.46
CA ALA A 92 10.09 11.56 -14.84
C ALA A 92 9.73 10.09 -15.14
N ASP A 93 9.73 9.22 -14.14
CA ASP A 93 9.44 7.79 -14.28
C ASP A 93 7.95 7.46 -14.03
N MET A 94 7.12 8.46 -13.71
CA MET A 94 5.70 8.29 -13.37
C MET A 94 4.86 7.61 -14.48
N PRO A 95 5.06 7.88 -15.79
CA PRO A 95 4.31 7.17 -16.83
C PRO A 95 4.50 5.65 -16.77
N VAL A 96 5.70 5.19 -16.37
CA VAL A 96 6.01 3.77 -16.20
C VAL A 96 5.28 3.20 -14.97
N VAL A 97 5.23 3.95 -13.86
CA VAL A 97 4.51 3.53 -12.64
C VAL A 97 3.01 3.35 -12.92
N VAL A 98 2.41 4.29 -13.65
CA VAL A 98 0.98 4.19 -14.01
C VAL A 98 0.70 2.95 -14.87
N SER A 99 1.61 2.60 -15.78
CA SER A 99 1.48 1.35 -16.56
C SER A 99 1.70 0.07 -15.75
N MET A 100 2.46 0.10 -14.65
CA MET A 100 2.68 -1.08 -13.79
C MET A 100 1.54 -1.30 -12.78
N LEU A 101 0.80 -0.24 -12.45
CA LEU A 101 -0.32 -0.27 -11.51
C LEU A 101 -1.67 -0.60 -12.18
N ASN A 102 -1.72 -0.69 -13.51
CA ASN A 102 -2.92 -1.02 -14.29
C ASN A 102 -2.90 -2.50 -14.73
#